data_AF-A0A2G6BWE9-F1
#
_entry.id   AF-A0A2G6BWE9-F1
#
_cell.length_a   1.000
_cell.length_b   1.000
_cell.length_c   1.000
_cell.angle_alpha   90.00
_cell.angle_beta   90.00
_cell.angle_gamma   90.00
#
_symmetry.space_group_name_H-M   'P 1'
#
loop_
_entity.id
_entity.type
_entity.pdbx_description
1 polymer ?
#
loop_
_entity_poly.entity_id
_entity_poly.type
_entity_poly.pdbx_seq_one_letter_code
_entity_poly.pdbx_strand_id
1 'polypeptide(L)'
;MRIPSKLYYLKARLTNENGKIPILPRYKRGVRSKFKMLKIKKHDSYNQDYINKSREFLSKNFKGYKDLSWNKYYSFSNGKFDCNYIPRDLYTLYIEPNLNNHKLATATSDKCFLDILFGKDSVLPFIGKFTNKFFYDENNLIVSKEKLKENILSSNKNIVAKKAIGSAQGRGVFFLSPKECIDFLDNLKQNETYVFQFEFKQAKELANFHPSSLNTVRVTSLRLKDKIVICSCYFRLGKNNSRVDNASARGIYCGVSKEGVITEKAYDNHCNTYDKHPTSNVEFKNFKIPNFEKIKDFTIKKHHYLQNFSIVSWDITLDESLEPKIVEINLKDQAVNPHQVANGALFGEYTEEVLELLRDRENSKR
;
A
#
# COMPACT_ATOMS: atom_id res chain seq x y z
N MET A 1 -5.27 -18.29 -19.29
CA MET A 1 -6.40 -17.37 -18.98
C MET A 1 -6.45 -17.04 -17.48
N ARG A 2 -6.27 -15.78 -17.10
CA ARG A 2 -6.45 -15.32 -15.70
C ARG A 2 -7.94 -15.18 -15.43
N ILE A 3 -8.51 -16.04 -14.59
CA ILE A 3 -9.88 -15.90 -14.10
C ILE A 3 -10.00 -14.53 -13.40
N PRO A 4 -10.97 -13.66 -13.79
CA PRO A 4 -11.14 -12.34 -13.19
C PRO A 4 -11.34 -12.44 -11.68
N SER A 5 -10.77 -11.50 -10.91
CA SER A 5 -10.93 -11.46 -9.45
C SER A 5 -12.40 -11.56 -9.01
N LYS A 6 -13.34 -10.98 -9.77
CA LYS A 6 -14.79 -11.07 -9.56
C LYS A 6 -15.34 -12.50 -9.53
N LEU A 7 -14.89 -13.41 -10.41
CA LEU A 7 -15.36 -14.81 -10.40
C LEU A 7 -14.86 -15.58 -9.18
N TYR A 8 -13.69 -15.23 -8.63
CA TYR A 8 -13.20 -15.81 -7.38
C TYR A 8 -13.94 -15.29 -6.15
N TYR A 9 -14.29 -14.01 -6.13
CA TYR A 9 -15.14 -13.44 -5.07
C TYR A 9 -16.54 -14.05 -5.12
N LEU A 10 -17.11 -14.27 -6.31
CA LEU A 10 -18.36 -15.02 -6.47
C LEU A 10 -18.20 -16.46 -5.97
N LYS A 11 -17.15 -17.18 -6.40
CA LYS A 11 -16.92 -18.56 -5.95
C LYS A 11 -16.69 -18.66 -4.44
N ALA A 12 -15.99 -17.70 -3.83
CA ALA A 12 -15.77 -17.65 -2.39
C ALA A 12 -17.07 -17.35 -1.61
N ARG A 13 -17.92 -16.46 -2.15
CA ARG A 13 -19.28 -16.21 -1.63
C ARG A 13 -20.20 -17.41 -1.80
N LEU A 14 -20.13 -18.11 -2.93
CA LEU A 14 -20.95 -19.28 -3.24
C LEU A 14 -20.53 -20.51 -2.42
N THR A 15 -19.24 -20.69 -2.13
CA THR A 15 -18.77 -21.74 -1.18
C THR A 15 -19.08 -21.42 0.28
N ASN A 16 -19.70 -20.28 0.56
CA ASN A 16 -20.07 -19.84 1.91
C ASN A 16 -21.47 -20.32 2.34
N GLU A 17 -22.02 -21.36 1.69
CA GLU A 17 -23.32 -21.98 2.04
C GLU A 17 -23.41 -22.46 3.50
N ASN A 18 -22.28 -22.55 4.22
CA ASN A 18 -22.22 -22.94 5.64
C ASN A 18 -21.43 -21.97 6.55
N GLY A 19 -21.11 -20.76 6.08
CA GLY A 19 -20.35 -19.78 6.86
C GLY A 19 -18.86 -20.12 7.07
N LYS A 20 -18.26 -20.95 6.21
CA LYS A 20 -16.83 -21.33 6.27
C LYS A 20 -16.03 -20.51 5.27
N ILE A 21 -14.92 -19.91 5.73
CA ILE A 21 -14.04 -19.11 4.87
C ILE A 21 -13.20 -20.04 3.97
N PRO A 22 -13.33 -19.96 2.64
CA PRO A 22 -12.64 -20.87 1.72
C PRO A 22 -11.16 -20.49 1.58
N ILE A 23 -10.27 -21.49 1.67
CA ILE A 23 -8.85 -21.28 1.39
C ILE A 23 -8.58 -21.48 -0.10
N LEU A 24 -8.31 -20.40 -0.84
CA LEU A 24 -8.10 -20.51 -2.29
C LEU A 24 -6.69 -21.00 -2.66
N PRO A 25 -6.56 -21.92 -3.65
CA PRO A 25 -5.26 -22.50 -4.05
C PRO A 25 -4.17 -21.49 -4.42
N ARG A 26 -4.54 -20.30 -4.93
CA ARG A 26 -3.57 -19.26 -5.30
C ARG A 26 -2.79 -18.74 -4.09
N TYR A 27 -3.43 -18.59 -2.93
CA TYR A 27 -2.76 -18.08 -1.74
C TYR A 27 -1.88 -19.14 -1.09
N LYS A 28 -2.32 -20.42 -1.12
CA LYS A 28 -1.47 -21.56 -0.74
C LYS A 28 -0.22 -21.66 -1.61
N ARG A 29 -0.34 -21.48 -2.93
CA ARG A 29 0.82 -21.42 -3.83
C ARG A 29 1.74 -20.24 -3.50
N GLY A 30 1.17 -19.07 -3.21
CA GLY A 30 1.91 -17.88 -2.80
C GLY A 30 2.79 -18.12 -1.57
N VAL A 31 2.21 -18.63 -0.48
CA VAL A 31 2.97 -18.87 0.76
C VAL A 31 3.98 -20.02 0.60
N ARG A 32 3.66 -21.08 -0.16
CA ARG A 32 4.62 -22.14 -0.49
C ARG A 32 5.84 -21.61 -1.25
N SER A 33 5.64 -20.69 -2.19
CA SER A 33 6.75 -20.06 -2.91
C SER A 33 7.65 -19.27 -1.96
N LYS A 34 7.06 -18.59 -0.98
CA LYS A 34 7.81 -17.86 0.05
C LYS A 34 8.62 -18.78 0.96
N PHE A 35 8.03 -19.89 1.40
CA PHE A 35 8.74 -20.92 2.18
C PHE A 35 9.97 -21.45 1.44
N LYS A 36 9.85 -21.72 0.14
CA LYS A 36 10.98 -22.16 -0.69
C LYS A 36 12.10 -21.12 -0.75
N MET A 37 11.75 -19.83 -0.90
CA MET A 37 12.72 -18.73 -0.95
C MET A 37 13.50 -18.59 0.36
N LEU A 38 12.81 -18.72 1.51
CA LEU A 38 13.43 -18.69 2.84
C LEU A 38 14.24 -19.96 3.15
N LYS A 39 14.31 -20.94 2.23
CA LYS A 39 14.94 -22.26 2.45
C LYS A 39 14.47 -22.94 3.74
N ILE A 40 13.21 -22.71 4.14
CA ILE A 40 12.63 -23.33 5.33
C ILE A 40 12.49 -24.82 5.03
N LYS A 41 13.45 -25.63 5.51
CA LYS A 41 13.34 -27.09 5.53
C LYS A 41 12.22 -27.46 6.51
N LYS A 42 11.49 -28.55 6.23
CA LYS A 42 10.32 -28.98 7.02
C LYS A 42 10.64 -29.02 8.53
N HIS A 43 9.83 -28.26 9.28
CA HIS A 43 9.34 -28.55 10.64
C HIS A 43 10.30 -29.08 11.70
N ASP A 44 11.25 -28.25 12.14
CA ASP A 44 11.78 -28.25 13.51
C ASP A 44 12.08 -26.75 13.78
N SER A 45 11.50 -25.99 14.70
CA SER A 45 10.83 -26.20 15.98
C SER A 45 9.96 -24.95 16.24
N TYR A 46 8.71 -24.92 15.75
CA TYR A 46 7.79 -23.89 16.27
C TYR A 46 7.39 -24.33 17.67
N ASN A 47 7.48 -23.42 18.65
CA ASN A 47 6.94 -23.67 19.98
C ASN A 47 5.49 -24.16 19.85
N GLN A 48 5.19 -25.32 20.41
CA GLN A 48 3.86 -25.93 20.32
C GLN A 48 2.78 -25.03 20.92
N ASP A 49 3.14 -24.24 21.95
CA ASP A 49 2.28 -23.21 22.54
C ASP A 49 1.88 -22.14 21.50
N TYR A 50 2.84 -21.60 20.74
CA TYR A 50 2.57 -20.65 19.67
C TYR A 50 1.64 -21.23 18.59
N ILE A 51 1.87 -22.48 18.20
CA ILE A 51 1.02 -23.17 17.22
C ILE A 51 -0.41 -23.35 17.75
N ASN A 52 -0.55 -23.74 19.02
CA ASN A 52 -1.85 -23.94 19.66
C ASN A 52 -2.60 -22.61 19.80
N LYS A 53 -1.97 -21.57 20.34
CA LYS A 53 -2.55 -20.23 20.48
C LYS A 53 -2.93 -19.60 19.14
N SER A 54 -2.08 -19.73 18.12
CA SER A 54 -2.41 -19.24 16.77
C SER A 54 -3.61 -19.96 16.16
N ARG A 55 -3.71 -21.28 16.38
CA ARG A 55 -4.86 -22.07 15.92
C ARG A 55 -6.12 -21.68 16.67
N GLU A 56 -6.02 -21.52 17.99
CA GLU A 56 -7.13 -21.09 18.84
C GLU A 56 -7.65 -19.73 18.38
N PHE A 57 -6.76 -18.72 18.27
CA PHE A 57 -7.09 -17.38 17.79
C PHE A 57 -7.86 -17.41 16.46
N LEU A 58 -7.34 -18.14 15.46
CA LEU A 58 -7.98 -18.22 14.15
C LEU A 58 -9.32 -18.97 14.22
N SER A 59 -9.40 -20.08 14.95
CA SER A 59 -10.62 -20.89 15.02
C SER A 59 -11.75 -20.23 15.79
N LYS A 60 -11.41 -19.47 16.86
CA LYS A 60 -12.33 -18.67 17.67
C LYS A 60 -12.95 -17.55 16.84
N ASN A 61 -12.13 -16.88 16.03
CA ASN A 61 -12.55 -15.67 15.33
C ASN A 61 -13.03 -15.91 13.89
N PHE A 62 -12.63 -17.02 13.27
CA PHE A 62 -12.89 -17.29 11.85
C PHE A 62 -13.31 -18.75 11.64
N LYS A 63 -14.62 -18.99 11.71
CA LYS A 63 -15.22 -20.34 11.66
C LYS A 63 -14.70 -21.14 10.47
N GLY A 64 -14.08 -22.29 10.76
CA GLY A 64 -13.58 -23.23 9.77
C GLY A 64 -12.17 -22.91 9.22
N TYR A 65 -11.53 -21.82 9.63
CA TYR A 65 -10.16 -21.50 9.22
C TYR A 65 -9.14 -22.19 10.14
N LYS A 66 -8.19 -22.96 9.56
CA LYS A 66 -7.18 -23.75 10.32
C LYS A 66 -5.76 -23.67 9.74
N ASP A 67 -5.53 -22.93 8.65
CA ASP A 67 -4.25 -22.93 7.94
C ASP A 67 -3.25 -21.93 8.54
N LEU A 68 -2.17 -22.43 9.15
CA LEU A 68 -1.14 -21.62 9.79
C LEU A 68 0.05 -21.29 8.88
N SER A 69 -0.05 -21.55 7.56
CA SER A 69 1.05 -21.34 6.64
C SER A 69 1.55 -19.90 6.64
N TRP A 70 0.63 -18.92 6.70
CA TRP A 70 1.00 -17.50 6.74
C TRP A 70 1.58 -17.09 8.10
N ASN A 71 0.97 -17.50 9.22
CA ASN A 71 1.51 -17.24 10.57
C ASN A 71 2.97 -17.71 10.68
N LYS A 72 3.22 -18.95 10.27
CA LYS A 72 4.58 -19.54 10.21
C LYS A 72 5.52 -18.68 9.35
N TYR A 73 5.10 -18.33 8.14
CA TYR A 73 5.90 -17.47 7.25
C TYR A 73 6.27 -16.14 7.92
N TYR A 74 5.32 -15.43 8.54
CA TYR A 74 5.62 -14.15 9.19
C TYR A 74 6.58 -14.33 10.36
N SER A 75 6.27 -15.25 11.28
CA SER A 75 7.12 -15.50 12.45
C SER A 75 8.54 -15.94 12.10
N PHE A 76 8.73 -16.72 11.03
CA PHE A 76 10.07 -17.07 10.56
C PHE A 76 10.78 -15.87 9.94
N SER A 77 10.05 -15.02 9.20
CA SER A 77 10.65 -13.89 8.50
C SER A 77 11.21 -12.83 9.46
N ASN A 78 10.61 -12.70 10.65
CA ASN A 78 10.92 -11.62 11.57
C ASN A 78 11.29 -12.05 12.99
N GLY A 79 11.25 -13.36 13.29
CA GLY A 79 11.55 -13.91 14.60
C GLY A 79 10.49 -13.64 15.68
N LYS A 80 9.36 -12.99 15.35
CA LYS A 80 8.27 -12.66 16.28
C LYS A 80 7.18 -13.71 16.21
N PHE A 81 6.97 -14.44 17.31
CA PHE A 81 5.95 -15.50 17.44
C PHE A 81 4.60 -14.97 17.96
N ASP A 82 4.05 -13.98 17.25
CA ASP A 82 2.78 -13.33 17.59
C ASP A 82 1.58 -14.12 17.04
N CYS A 83 0.65 -14.54 17.91
CA CYS A 83 -0.52 -15.30 17.49
C CYS A 83 -1.56 -14.47 16.73
N ASN A 84 -1.51 -13.13 16.81
CA ASN A 84 -2.44 -12.20 16.18
C ASN A 84 -2.15 -11.96 14.68
N TYR A 85 -1.17 -12.65 14.09
CA TYR A 85 -0.97 -12.58 12.64
C TYR A 85 -2.24 -12.95 11.88
N ILE A 86 -2.55 -12.12 10.90
CA ILE A 86 -3.68 -12.30 10.00
C ILE A 86 -3.18 -12.93 8.68
N PRO A 87 -3.61 -14.15 8.34
CA PRO A 87 -3.30 -14.77 7.07
C PRO A 87 -3.71 -13.90 5.87
N ARG A 88 -2.85 -13.77 4.86
CA ARG A 88 -3.12 -12.90 3.70
C ARG A 88 -4.42 -13.24 2.97
N ASP A 89 -4.70 -14.52 2.80
CA ASP A 89 -5.94 -15.01 2.18
C ASP A 89 -7.16 -14.63 3.00
N LEU A 90 -7.12 -14.83 4.32
CA LEU A 90 -8.17 -14.41 5.23
C LEU A 90 -8.40 -12.89 5.13
N TYR A 91 -7.31 -12.11 5.14
CA TYR A 91 -7.40 -10.67 4.99
C TYR A 91 -8.09 -10.26 3.69
N THR A 92 -7.59 -10.75 2.54
CA THR A 92 -8.09 -10.31 1.23
C THR A 92 -9.51 -10.80 0.95
N LEU A 93 -9.88 -11.99 1.42
CA LEU A 93 -11.16 -12.61 1.07
C LEU A 93 -12.28 -12.27 2.03
N TYR A 94 -11.95 -11.92 3.28
CA TYR A 94 -12.94 -11.76 4.34
C TYR A 94 -12.83 -10.42 5.06
N ILE A 95 -11.65 -10.07 5.57
CA ILE A 95 -11.50 -8.85 6.40
C ILE A 95 -11.65 -7.58 5.57
N GLU A 96 -10.83 -7.41 4.52
CA GLU A 96 -10.85 -6.19 3.69
C GLU A 96 -12.23 -5.92 3.04
N PRO A 97 -12.94 -6.92 2.46
CA PRO A 97 -14.28 -6.70 1.91
C PRO A 97 -15.36 -6.37 2.96
N ASN A 98 -15.14 -6.70 4.23
CA ASN A 98 -16.03 -6.31 5.34
C ASN A 98 -15.64 -4.95 5.93
N LEU A 99 -14.39 -4.50 5.77
CA LEU A 99 -13.93 -3.18 6.20
C LEU A 99 -14.19 -2.09 5.15
N ASN A 100 -14.09 -2.42 3.86
CA ASN A 100 -14.10 -1.44 2.77
C ASN A 100 -15.17 -1.71 1.71
N ASN A 101 -15.81 -0.64 1.22
CA ASN A 101 -16.68 -0.73 0.06
C ASN A 101 -15.88 -0.85 -1.25
N HIS A 102 -15.58 -2.08 -1.65
CA HIS A 102 -14.83 -2.36 -2.88
C HIS A 102 -15.49 -1.86 -4.18
N LYS A 103 -16.80 -1.58 -4.18
CA LYS A 103 -17.47 -1.01 -5.36
C LYS A 103 -17.03 0.43 -5.60
N LEU A 104 -16.78 1.18 -4.52
CA LEU A 104 -16.37 2.58 -4.57
C LEU A 104 -14.84 2.74 -4.70
N ALA A 105 -14.08 1.72 -4.27
CA ALA A 105 -12.61 1.78 -4.18
C ALA A 105 -11.93 2.33 -5.45
N THR A 106 -12.29 1.84 -6.63
CA THR A 106 -11.61 2.20 -7.89
C THR A 106 -11.76 3.68 -8.23
N ALA A 107 -12.95 4.25 -8.07
CA ALA A 107 -13.19 5.66 -8.36
C ALA A 107 -12.56 6.55 -7.27
N THR A 108 -12.68 6.16 -6.00
CA THR A 108 -12.12 6.95 -4.89
C THR A 108 -10.59 6.95 -4.87
N SER A 109 -9.93 5.90 -5.37
CA SER A 109 -8.46 5.85 -5.48
C SER A 109 -7.92 6.41 -6.81
N ASP A 110 -8.75 7.01 -7.64
CA ASP A 110 -8.31 7.62 -8.91
C ASP A 110 -7.37 8.80 -8.61
N LYS A 111 -6.16 8.74 -9.16
CA LYS A 111 -5.12 9.75 -8.95
C LYS A 111 -5.54 11.15 -9.44
N CYS A 112 -6.47 11.24 -10.40
CA CYS A 112 -7.00 12.52 -10.88
C CYS A 112 -7.99 13.19 -9.90
N PHE A 113 -8.47 12.45 -8.89
CA PHE A 113 -9.43 12.95 -7.89
C PHE A 113 -8.78 13.30 -6.54
N LEU A 114 -7.50 12.97 -6.31
CA LEU A 114 -6.89 13.08 -4.98
C LEU A 114 -6.79 14.53 -4.50
N ASP A 115 -6.49 15.48 -5.38
CA ASP A 115 -6.47 16.91 -5.06
C ASP A 115 -7.87 17.46 -4.77
N ILE A 116 -8.90 16.94 -5.43
CA ILE A 116 -10.30 17.30 -5.16
C ILE A 116 -10.73 16.79 -3.78
N LEU A 117 -10.38 15.54 -3.46
CA LEU A 117 -10.75 14.89 -2.20
C LEU A 117 -9.97 15.44 -1.00
N PHE A 118 -8.68 15.75 -1.18
CA PHE A 118 -7.79 16.06 -0.07
C PHE A 118 -7.23 17.48 -0.10
N GLY A 119 -7.48 18.26 -1.15
CA GLY A 119 -6.89 19.57 -1.38
C GLY A 119 -5.56 19.50 -2.13
N LYS A 120 -5.32 20.48 -3.01
CA LYS A 120 -4.15 20.58 -3.88
C LYS A 120 -2.82 20.52 -3.12
N ASP A 121 -2.74 21.19 -1.97
CA ASP A 121 -1.53 21.23 -1.13
C ASP A 121 -1.21 19.89 -0.44
N SER A 122 -2.17 18.97 -0.40
CA SER A 122 -2.02 17.66 0.26
C SER A 122 -1.51 16.57 -0.67
N VAL A 123 -1.42 16.82 -1.98
CA VAL A 123 -0.96 15.85 -2.98
C VAL A 123 0.33 16.31 -3.65
N LEU A 124 0.91 15.45 -4.48
CA LEU A 124 2.04 15.86 -5.32
C LEU A 124 1.61 16.94 -6.33
N PRO A 125 2.41 18.01 -6.52
CA PRO A 125 2.16 19.03 -7.53
C PRO A 125 2.01 18.44 -8.93
N PHE A 126 1.03 18.97 -9.67
CA PHE A 126 0.72 18.55 -11.03
C PHE A 126 0.51 19.75 -11.94
N ILE A 127 0.76 19.53 -13.24
CA ILE A 127 0.58 20.56 -14.28
C ILE A 127 -0.69 20.33 -15.10
N GLY A 128 -1.24 19.12 -15.05
CA GLY A 128 -2.51 18.83 -15.68
C GLY A 128 -2.94 17.39 -15.55
N LYS A 129 -4.11 17.11 -16.13
CA LYS A 129 -4.75 15.79 -16.14
C LYS A 129 -5.34 15.53 -17.51
N PHE A 130 -5.43 14.25 -17.86
CA PHE A 130 -6.25 13.77 -18.96
C PHE A 130 -7.26 12.77 -18.39
N THR A 131 -8.54 13.14 -18.39
CA THR A 131 -9.62 12.30 -17.88
C THR A 131 -10.90 12.56 -18.65
N ASN A 132 -11.68 11.49 -18.87
CA ASN A 132 -12.92 11.54 -19.65
C ASN A 132 -12.74 12.22 -21.04
N LYS A 133 -11.59 12.00 -21.71
CA LYS A 133 -11.24 12.59 -23.01
C LYS A 133 -10.96 14.10 -23.01
N PHE A 134 -10.92 14.75 -21.85
CA PHE A 134 -10.61 16.17 -21.73
C PHE A 134 -9.27 16.38 -21.03
N PHE A 135 -8.60 17.47 -21.39
CA PHE A 135 -7.41 17.96 -20.71
C PHE A 135 -7.81 19.01 -19.67
N TYR A 136 -7.16 18.95 -18.51
CA TYR A 136 -7.34 19.90 -17.43
C TYR A 136 -5.98 20.46 -17.03
N ASP A 137 -5.96 21.73 -16.63
CA ASP A 137 -4.79 22.39 -16.05
C ASP A 137 -4.63 22.08 -14.55
N GLU A 138 -3.66 22.72 -13.89
CA GLU A 138 -3.42 22.58 -12.46
C GLU A 138 -4.55 23.12 -11.57
N ASN A 139 -5.48 23.89 -12.13
CA ASN A 139 -6.62 24.49 -11.43
C ASN A 139 -7.91 23.69 -11.67
N ASN A 140 -7.82 22.52 -12.32
CA ASN A 140 -8.94 21.69 -12.73
C ASN A 140 -9.89 22.38 -13.73
N LEU A 141 -9.38 23.34 -14.50
CA LEU A 141 -10.12 23.95 -15.60
C LEU A 141 -9.83 23.21 -16.90
N ILE A 142 -10.85 23.05 -17.73
CA ILE A 142 -10.70 22.42 -19.05
C ILE A 142 -9.83 23.32 -19.93
N VAL A 143 -8.82 22.72 -20.55
CA VAL A 143 -7.91 23.39 -21.49
C VAL A 143 -7.77 22.58 -22.77
N SER A 144 -7.29 23.21 -23.85
CA SER A 144 -6.89 22.47 -25.04
C SER A 144 -5.62 21.65 -24.77
N LYS A 145 -5.40 20.63 -25.60
CA LYS A 145 -4.16 19.84 -25.57
C LYS A 145 -2.94 20.72 -25.81
N GLU A 146 -3.05 21.66 -26.75
CA GLU A 146 -2.03 22.62 -27.13
C GLU A 146 -1.67 23.52 -25.96
N LYS A 147 -2.68 23.99 -25.21
CA LYS A 147 -2.44 24.82 -24.02
C LYS A 147 -1.69 24.04 -22.92
N LEU A 148 -2.03 22.77 -22.71
CA LEU A 148 -1.28 21.94 -21.75
C LEU A 148 0.17 21.72 -22.20
N LYS A 149 0.42 21.54 -23.50
CA LYS A 149 1.79 21.46 -24.06
C LYS A 149 2.57 22.74 -23.84
N GLU A 150 1.97 23.90 -24.09
CA GLU A 150 2.57 25.22 -23.81
C GLU A 150 2.96 25.35 -22.34
N ASN A 151 2.07 24.98 -21.42
CA ASN A 151 2.33 25.03 -19.98
C ASN A 151 3.51 24.11 -19.61
N ILE A 152 3.57 22.89 -20.17
CA ILE A 152 4.67 21.94 -19.95
C ILE A 152 6.00 22.52 -20.44
N LEU A 153 6.05 23.05 -21.66
CA LEU A 153 7.26 23.70 -22.20
C LEU A 153 7.70 24.88 -21.35
N SER A 154 6.75 25.75 -20.99
CA SER A 154 7.01 26.95 -20.20
C SER A 154 7.51 26.63 -18.80
N SER A 155 7.04 25.52 -18.21
CA SER A 155 7.51 25.08 -16.89
C SER A 155 8.98 24.65 -16.89
N ASN A 156 9.48 24.18 -18.04
CA ASN A 156 10.81 23.60 -18.24
C ASN A 156 11.22 22.58 -17.15
N LYS A 157 10.24 21.80 -16.65
CA LYS A 157 10.43 20.80 -15.61
C LYS A 157 10.10 19.40 -16.13
N ASN A 158 10.82 18.40 -15.64
CA ASN A 158 10.48 17.01 -15.91
C ASN A 158 9.10 16.67 -15.36
N ILE A 159 8.38 15.83 -16.10
CA ILE A 159 7.02 15.41 -15.82
C ILE A 159 6.99 13.91 -15.55
N VAL A 160 6.20 13.51 -14.55
CA VAL A 160 5.86 12.13 -14.25
C VAL A 160 4.41 11.89 -14.66
N ALA A 161 4.21 11.24 -15.80
CA ALA A 161 2.88 10.82 -16.26
C ALA A 161 2.50 9.50 -15.59
N LYS A 162 1.38 9.48 -14.87
CA LYS A 162 0.90 8.30 -14.13
C LYS A 162 -0.49 7.91 -14.59
N LYS A 163 -0.68 6.65 -15.02
CA LYS A 163 -2.02 6.09 -15.22
C LYS A 163 -2.82 6.21 -13.94
N ALA A 164 -3.95 6.90 -14.01
CA ALA A 164 -4.70 7.31 -12.83
C ALA A 164 -5.53 6.17 -12.22
N ILE A 165 -6.02 5.25 -13.06
CA ILE A 165 -6.85 4.11 -12.67
C ILE A 165 -6.17 2.78 -13.08
N GLY A 166 -6.34 1.75 -12.24
CA GLY A 166 -6.12 0.35 -12.63
C GLY A 166 -4.65 -0.06 -12.85
N SER A 167 -3.73 0.87 -12.60
CA SER A 167 -2.30 0.61 -12.56
C SER A 167 -1.87 0.18 -11.15
N ALA A 168 -0.87 -0.68 -11.06
CA ALA A 168 -0.30 -1.11 -9.80
C ALA A 168 1.18 -1.44 -10.02
N GLN A 169 1.96 -1.42 -8.94
CA GLN A 169 3.36 -1.88 -8.94
C GLN A 169 4.28 -1.00 -9.81
N GLY A 170 3.99 0.29 -9.93
CA GLY A 170 4.76 1.23 -10.77
C GLY A 170 4.55 1.07 -12.28
N ARG A 171 3.72 0.11 -12.74
CA ARG A 171 3.34 0.02 -14.16
C ARG A 171 2.55 1.26 -14.57
N GLY A 172 2.85 1.84 -15.73
CA GLY A 172 2.16 3.04 -16.22
C GLY A 172 2.59 4.33 -15.52
N VAL A 173 3.80 4.34 -14.96
CA VAL A 173 4.52 5.55 -14.53
C VAL A 173 5.62 5.81 -15.55
N PHE A 174 5.60 6.99 -16.15
CA PHE A 174 6.57 7.42 -17.16
C PHE A 174 7.24 8.69 -16.68
N PHE A 175 8.57 8.74 -16.77
CA PHE A 175 9.36 9.92 -16.45
C PHE A 175 9.80 10.55 -17.76
N LEU A 176 9.42 11.79 -17.99
CA LEU A 176 9.47 12.45 -19.28
C LEU A 176 10.11 13.83 -19.11
N SER A 177 11.08 14.17 -19.94
CA SER A 177 11.45 15.56 -20.19
C SER A 177 10.24 16.33 -20.77
N PRO A 178 10.26 17.68 -20.78
CA PRO A 178 9.17 18.47 -21.39
C PRO A 178 8.86 18.04 -22.83
N LYS A 179 9.89 17.79 -23.65
CA LYS A 179 9.74 17.38 -25.05
C LYS A 179 9.12 15.98 -25.16
N GLU A 180 9.63 15.01 -24.41
CA GLU A 180 9.07 13.64 -24.40
C GLU A 180 7.62 13.63 -23.90
N CYS A 181 7.24 14.55 -23.00
CA CYS A 181 5.87 14.66 -22.52
C CYS A 181 4.92 15.16 -23.60
N ILE A 182 5.36 16.03 -24.50
CA ILE A 182 4.56 16.48 -25.65
C ILE A 182 4.30 15.33 -26.59
N ASP A 183 5.35 14.57 -26.94
CA ASP A 183 5.24 13.38 -27.78
C ASP A 183 4.30 12.34 -27.14
N PHE A 184 4.36 12.20 -25.81
CA PHE A 184 3.44 11.36 -25.06
C PHE A 184 1.98 11.81 -25.19
N LEU A 185 1.72 13.12 -25.07
CA LEU A 185 0.38 13.70 -25.26
C LEU A 185 -0.15 13.50 -26.69
N ASP A 186 0.75 13.44 -27.69
CA ASP A 186 0.37 13.18 -29.08
C ASP A 186 -0.08 11.76 -29.35
N ASN A 187 0.49 10.80 -28.63
CA ASN A 187 0.19 9.37 -28.79
C ASN A 187 -0.83 8.85 -27.77
N LEU A 188 -1.48 9.75 -27.04
CA LEU A 188 -2.35 9.42 -25.92
C LEU A 188 -3.68 8.83 -26.41
N LYS A 189 -4.05 7.66 -25.89
CA LYS A 189 -5.28 6.97 -26.26
C LYS A 189 -6.48 7.54 -25.51
N GLN A 190 -7.59 7.73 -26.23
CA GLN A 190 -8.83 8.34 -25.72
C GLN A 190 -9.51 7.56 -24.57
N ASN A 191 -9.16 6.30 -24.37
CA ASN A 191 -9.71 5.47 -23.30
C ASN A 191 -8.80 5.37 -22.06
N GLU A 192 -7.74 6.16 -22.00
CA GLU A 192 -6.83 6.20 -20.86
C GLU A 192 -7.08 7.41 -19.95
N THR A 193 -6.53 7.36 -18.74
CA THR A 193 -6.64 8.43 -17.75
C THR A 193 -5.28 8.63 -17.11
N TYR A 194 -4.81 9.87 -17.09
CA TYR A 194 -3.50 10.23 -16.56
C TYR A 194 -3.54 11.49 -15.71
N VAL A 195 -2.68 11.50 -14.70
CA VAL A 195 -2.23 12.74 -14.05
C VAL A 195 -0.79 13.02 -14.49
N PHE A 196 -0.49 14.28 -14.80
CA PHE A 196 0.84 14.76 -15.17
C PHE A 196 1.43 15.54 -14.00
N GLN A 197 2.25 14.86 -13.20
CA GLN A 197 2.87 15.44 -12.01
C GLN A 197 4.22 16.05 -12.35
N PHE A 198 4.63 17.10 -11.64
CA PHE A 198 6.04 17.48 -11.70
C PHE A 198 6.91 16.38 -11.10
N GLU A 199 8.13 16.21 -11.59
CA GLU A 199 9.13 15.42 -10.87
C GLU A 199 9.32 16.02 -9.47
N PHE A 200 8.95 15.23 -8.46
CA PHE A 200 8.82 15.71 -7.10
C PHE A 200 10.17 15.64 -6.36
N LYS A 201 10.53 16.75 -5.71
CA LYS A 201 11.67 16.81 -4.80
C LYS A 201 11.22 16.50 -3.38
N GLN A 202 11.63 15.34 -2.89
CA GLN A 202 11.37 14.91 -1.52
C GLN A 202 12.40 15.49 -0.54
N ALA A 203 12.10 15.41 0.75
CA ALA A 203 13.01 15.71 1.85
C ALA A 203 14.37 15.01 1.70
N LYS A 204 15.46 15.73 2.02
CA LYS A 204 16.85 15.24 1.85
C LYS A 204 17.12 13.99 2.69
N GLU A 205 16.51 13.90 3.87
CA GLU A 205 16.59 12.77 4.79
C GLU A 205 16.03 11.50 4.17
N LEU A 206 14.91 11.60 3.46
CA LEU A 206 14.32 10.47 2.73
C LEU A 206 15.14 10.15 1.48
N ALA A 207 15.60 11.17 0.75
CA ALA A 207 16.42 11.02 -0.44
C ALA A 207 17.80 10.38 -0.16
N ASN A 208 18.33 10.52 1.06
CA ASN A 208 19.62 9.96 1.47
C ASN A 208 19.70 8.45 1.21
N PHE A 209 18.60 7.71 1.44
CA PHE A 209 18.57 6.28 1.15
C PHE A 209 18.60 5.97 -0.33
N HIS A 210 17.82 6.69 -1.14
CA HIS A 210 17.77 6.47 -2.57
C HIS A 210 17.33 7.74 -3.32
N PRO A 211 18.27 8.56 -3.80
CA PRO A 211 17.95 9.87 -4.35
C PRO A 211 17.29 9.79 -5.73
N SER A 212 17.46 8.67 -6.45
CA SER A 212 16.88 8.46 -7.77
C SER A 212 15.43 7.96 -7.73
N SER A 213 14.88 7.59 -6.56
CA SER A 213 13.46 7.24 -6.40
C SER A 213 12.74 8.12 -5.40
N LEU A 214 11.45 8.31 -5.62
CA LEU A 214 10.57 8.84 -4.60
C LEU A 214 10.34 7.80 -3.51
N ASN A 215 10.89 8.02 -2.32
CA ASN A 215 10.77 7.15 -1.15
C ASN A 215 9.51 7.55 -0.37
N THR A 216 8.75 6.55 0.08
CA THR A 216 7.46 6.78 0.72
C THR A 216 7.31 6.00 2.03
N VAL A 217 6.58 6.58 2.96
CA VAL A 217 6.07 5.89 4.14
C VAL A 217 4.69 5.34 3.78
N ARG A 218 4.56 4.01 3.77
CA ARG A 218 3.26 3.37 3.78
C ARG A 218 2.68 3.51 5.17
N VAL A 219 1.57 4.23 5.30
CA VAL A 219 0.81 4.38 6.55
C VAL A 219 -0.53 3.68 6.38
N THR A 220 -0.88 2.76 7.26
CA THR A 220 -2.21 2.14 7.26
C THR A 220 -3.03 2.70 8.41
N SER A 221 -4.10 3.40 8.06
CA SER A 221 -5.08 3.93 9.00
C SER A 221 -6.31 3.03 9.08
N LEU A 222 -6.93 2.98 10.25
CA LEU A 222 -8.06 2.14 10.58
C LEU A 222 -9.09 2.95 11.36
N ARG A 223 -10.33 2.93 10.88
CA ARG A 223 -11.50 3.50 11.56
C ARG A 223 -12.12 2.42 12.44
N LEU A 224 -12.17 2.69 13.74
CA LEU A 224 -12.79 1.86 14.76
C LEU A 224 -13.86 2.70 15.45
N LYS A 225 -15.13 2.36 15.25
CA LYS A 225 -16.27 3.09 15.81
C LYS A 225 -16.15 4.60 15.50
N ASP A 226 -15.89 5.42 16.50
CA ASP A 226 -15.77 6.88 16.50
C ASP A 226 -14.34 7.40 16.30
N LYS A 227 -13.31 6.55 16.38
CA LYS A 227 -11.89 6.94 16.25
C LYS A 227 -11.23 6.43 14.97
N ILE A 228 -10.20 7.14 14.53
CA ILE A 228 -9.27 6.69 13.48
C ILE A 228 -7.88 6.55 14.11
N VAL A 229 -7.27 5.40 13.91
CA VAL A 229 -5.95 5.05 14.45
C VAL A 229 -4.99 4.66 13.33
N ILE A 230 -3.69 4.74 13.58
CA ILE A 230 -2.66 4.19 12.69
C ILE A 230 -2.30 2.80 13.20
N CYS A 231 -2.56 1.76 12.41
CA CYS A 231 -2.31 0.38 12.84
C CYS A 231 -0.89 -0.10 12.51
N SER A 232 -0.34 0.34 11.38
CA SER A 232 0.99 -0.11 10.95
C SER A 232 1.59 0.82 9.91
N CYS A 233 2.90 1.03 10.00
CA CYS A 233 3.67 1.81 9.03
C CYS A 233 4.89 1.03 8.54
N TYR A 234 5.27 1.18 7.27
CA TYR A 234 6.57 0.72 6.80
C TYR A 234 7.15 1.71 5.78
N PHE A 235 8.46 1.90 5.80
CA PHE A 235 9.17 2.79 4.90
C PHE A 235 9.55 2.03 3.63
N ARG A 236 9.30 2.62 2.47
CA ARG A 236 9.50 2.05 1.14
C ARG A 236 10.62 2.76 0.42
N LEU A 237 11.49 1.97 -0.17
CA LEU A 237 12.72 2.44 -0.79
C LEU A 237 12.88 1.82 -2.17
N GLY A 238 13.34 2.63 -3.12
CA GLY A 238 13.84 2.13 -4.40
C GLY A 238 15.08 1.26 -4.21
N LYS A 239 15.58 0.70 -5.30
CA LYS A 239 16.85 -0.04 -5.33
C LYS A 239 17.42 0.01 -6.74
N ASN A 240 18.75 0.03 -6.84
CA ASN A 240 19.50 0.10 -8.09
C ASN A 240 19.10 1.35 -8.90
N ASN A 241 18.88 1.20 -10.21
CA ASN A 241 18.50 2.33 -11.07
C ASN A 241 16.99 2.58 -11.09
N SER A 242 16.22 2.03 -10.14
CA SER A 242 14.75 2.19 -10.12
C SER A 242 14.36 3.58 -9.66
N ARG A 243 13.55 4.28 -10.46
CA ARG A 243 12.96 5.59 -10.08
C ARG A 243 11.67 5.48 -9.25
N VAL A 244 11.22 4.25 -8.95
CA VAL A 244 10.04 3.96 -8.12
C VAL A 244 10.41 3.07 -6.93
N ASP A 245 9.76 3.26 -5.79
CA ASP A 245 10.05 2.61 -4.50
C ASP A 245 9.19 1.37 -4.19
N ASN A 246 8.44 0.88 -5.19
CA ASN A 246 7.50 -0.20 -4.93
C ASN A 246 8.25 -1.53 -4.73
N ALA A 247 8.02 -2.19 -3.61
CA ALA A 247 8.61 -3.51 -3.32
C ALA A 247 8.28 -4.56 -4.40
N SER A 248 7.10 -4.45 -5.03
CA SER A 248 6.72 -5.34 -6.16
C SER A 248 7.43 -5.02 -7.47
N ALA A 249 8.09 -3.86 -7.54
CA ALA A 249 9.02 -3.44 -8.59
C ALA A 249 10.49 -3.55 -8.15
N ARG A 250 10.82 -4.49 -7.24
CA ARG A 250 12.17 -4.76 -6.70
C ARG A 250 12.70 -3.75 -5.68
N GLY A 251 11.85 -2.88 -5.13
CA GLY A 251 12.20 -2.07 -3.96
C GLY A 251 12.36 -2.89 -2.68
N ILE A 252 12.86 -2.23 -1.63
CA ILE A 252 12.98 -2.78 -0.28
C ILE A 252 12.09 -1.99 0.70
N TYR A 253 11.86 -2.53 1.89
CA TYR A 253 11.08 -1.86 2.91
C TYR A 253 11.59 -2.12 4.32
N CYS A 254 11.52 -1.12 5.19
CA CYS A 254 11.82 -1.20 6.62
C CYS A 254 10.53 -1.05 7.42
N GLY A 255 10.42 -1.77 8.53
CA GLY A 255 9.35 -1.53 9.50
C GLY A 255 9.49 -0.14 10.10
N VAL A 256 8.39 0.43 10.57
CA VAL A 256 8.37 1.75 11.24
C VAL A 256 7.63 1.60 12.55
N SER A 257 8.31 1.94 13.66
CA SER A 257 7.75 1.96 15.01
C SER A 257 6.70 3.07 15.19
N LYS A 258 5.98 3.07 16.33
CA LYS A 258 4.97 4.09 16.66
C LYS A 258 5.58 5.50 16.77
N GLU A 259 6.86 5.57 17.11
CA GLU A 259 7.67 6.77 17.27
C GLU A 259 8.38 7.21 15.98
N GLY A 260 8.20 6.47 14.87
CA GLY A 260 8.76 6.80 13.55
C GLY A 260 10.20 6.32 13.31
N VAL A 261 10.77 5.53 14.22
CA VAL A 261 12.09 4.91 14.03
C VAL A 261 11.95 3.67 13.15
N ILE A 262 12.78 3.57 12.12
CA ILE A 262 12.77 2.41 11.22
C ILE A 262 13.53 1.21 11.80
N THR A 263 13.16 0.00 11.39
CA THR A 263 13.88 -1.22 11.77
C THR A 263 15.30 -1.23 11.22
N GLU A 264 16.23 -1.85 11.95
CA GLU A 264 17.65 -1.98 11.54
C GLU A 264 17.83 -2.81 10.25
N LYS A 265 16.80 -3.56 9.84
CA LYS A 265 16.80 -4.37 8.63
C LYS A 265 15.71 -3.93 7.67
N ALA A 266 16.04 -3.94 6.38
CA ALA A 266 15.08 -3.89 5.30
C ALA A 266 14.83 -5.28 4.72
N TYR A 267 13.66 -5.45 4.09
CA TYR A 267 13.20 -6.67 3.47
C TYR A 267 12.81 -6.42 2.02
N ASP A 268 12.87 -7.45 1.18
CA ASP A 268 12.28 -7.42 -0.16
C ASP A 268 11.19 -8.48 -0.34
N ASN A 269 10.61 -8.54 -1.54
CA ASN A 269 9.61 -9.55 -1.88
C ASN A 269 10.17 -10.96 -2.13
N HIS A 270 11.48 -11.14 -2.06
CA HIS A 270 12.14 -12.44 -2.12
C HIS A 270 12.58 -12.95 -0.75
N CYS A 271 12.21 -12.22 0.32
CA CYS A 271 12.58 -12.52 1.70
C CYS A 271 14.08 -12.36 1.96
N ASN A 272 14.78 -11.59 1.11
CA ASN A 272 16.13 -11.14 1.43
C ASN A 272 16.06 -10.09 2.53
N THR A 273 17.13 -10.03 3.34
CA THR A 273 17.30 -9.03 4.39
C THR A 273 18.52 -8.17 4.08
N TYR A 274 18.49 -6.91 4.50
CA TYR A 274 19.54 -5.94 4.26
C TYR A 274 19.75 -5.09 5.51
N ASP A 275 20.97 -5.02 6.03
CA ASP A 275 21.31 -4.16 7.19
C ASP A 275 21.59 -2.69 6.77
N LYS A 276 21.86 -2.49 5.47
CA LYS A 276 22.04 -1.18 4.83
C LYS A 276 21.38 -1.14 3.47
N HIS A 277 21.10 0.06 2.96
CA HIS A 277 20.53 0.23 1.64
C HIS A 277 21.50 -0.29 0.56
N PRO A 278 21.09 -1.23 -0.31
CA PRO A 278 22.00 -1.97 -1.19
C PRO A 278 22.59 -1.13 -2.35
N THR A 279 22.14 0.12 -2.52
CA THR A 279 22.64 1.05 -3.54
C THR A 279 23.49 2.17 -2.93
N SER A 280 22.92 2.98 -2.04
CA SER A 280 23.61 4.06 -1.34
C SER A 280 24.50 3.64 -0.17
N ASN A 281 24.44 2.38 0.28
CA ASN A 281 25.11 1.87 1.48
C ASN A 281 24.73 2.55 2.81
N VAL A 282 23.68 3.38 2.84
CA VAL A 282 23.19 4.02 4.06
C VAL A 282 22.63 2.98 5.02
N GLU A 283 23.09 3.00 6.28
CA GLU A 283 22.58 2.11 7.33
C GLU A 283 21.15 2.48 7.73
N PHE A 284 20.32 1.48 8.02
CA PHE A 284 18.95 1.71 8.52
C PHE A 284 18.91 2.02 10.02
N LYS A 285 19.97 1.64 10.73
CA LYS A 285 20.04 1.76 12.19
C LYS A 285 19.85 3.20 12.64
N ASN A 286 19.05 3.39 13.70
CA ASN A 286 18.77 4.68 14.35
C ASN A 286 18.15 5.77 13.45
N PHE A 287 17.69 5.46 12.24
CA PHE A 287 17.01 6.45 11.42
C PHE A 287 15.57 6.66 11.90
N LYS A 288 15.21 7.92 12.16
CA LYS A 288 13.85 8.36 12.48
C LYS A 288 13.29 9.15 11.30
N ILE A 289 12.12 8.78 10.83
CA ILE A 289 11.42 9.53 9.78
C ILE A 289 11.14 10.96 10.30
N PRO A 290 11.55 12.00 9.57
CA PRO A 290 11.32 13.37 10.01
C PRO A 290 9.83 13.70 10.05
N ASN A 291 9.42 14.50 11.04
CA ASN A 291 8.02 14.91 11.23
C ASN A 291 7.00 13.75 11.22
N PHE A 292 7.36 12.58 11.77
CA PHE A 292 6.48 11.41 11.72
C PHE A 292 5.13 11.60 12.42
N GLU A 293 5.07 12.35 13.54
CA GLU A 293 3.79 12.70 14.17
C GLU A 293 2.88 13.48 13.21
N LYS A 294 3.45 14.43 12.47
CA LYS A 294 2.72 15.19 11.45
C LYS A 294 2.20 14.29 10.33
N ILE A 295 2.94 13.26 9.93
CA ILE A 295 2.45 12.24 8.98
C ILE A 295 1.23 11.50 9.55
N LYS A 296 1.25 11.10 10.83
CA LYS A 296 0.13 10.42 11.48
C LYS A 296 -1.10 11.32 11.54
N ASP A 297 -0.95 12.54 12.05
CA ASP A 297 -2.04 13.52 12.18
C ASP A 297 -2.65 13.87 10.82
N PHE A 298 -1.80 14.09 9.83
CA PHE A 298 -2.21 14.32 8.45
C PHE A 298 -3.02 13.12 7.92
N THR A 299 -2.54 11.90 8.11
CA THR A 299 -3.23 10.69 7.64
C THR A 299 -4.60 10.52 8.30
N ILE A 300 -4.67 10.69 9.62
CA ILE A 300 -5.93 10.62 10.39
C ILE A 300 -6.92 11.66 9.85
N LYS A 301 -6.48 12.92 9.74
CA LYS A 301 -7.30 14.02 9.20
C LYS A 301 -7.83 13.71 7.80
N LYS A 302 -7.00 13.16 6.90
CA LYS A 302 -7.44 12.82 5.54
C LYS A 302 -8.34 11.59 5.48
N HIS A 303 -8.18 10.63 6.39
CA HIS A 303 -9.08 9.46 6.47
C HIS A 303 -10.52 9.83 6.85
N HIS A 304 -10.75 10.96 7.52
CA HIS A 304 -12.12 11.44 7.76
C HIS A 304 -12.95 11.64 6.48
N TYR A 305 -12.34 12.01 5.36
CA TYR A 305 -13.01 12.18 4.06
C TYR A 305 -13.42 10.86 3.39
N LEU A 306 -12.86 9.73 3.83
CA LEU A 306 -13.07 8.40 3.22
C LEU A 306 -14.08 7.56 4.03
N GLN A 307 -15.30 8.06 4.18
CA GLN A 307 -16.33 7.49 5.07
C GLN A 307 -16.72 6.04 4.72
N ASN A 308 -16.59 5.65 3.44
CA ASN A 308 -16.92 4.30 2.96
C ASN A 308 -15.79 3.26 3.14
N PHE A 309 -14.68 3.65 3.76
CA PHE A 309 -13.47 2.83 3.87
C PHE A 309 -12.97 2.83 5.31
N SER A 310 -13.04 1.67 5.97
CA SER A 310 -12.57 1.56 7.36
C SER A 310 -11.08 1.35 7.44
N ILE A 311 -10.43 0.79 6.41
CA ILE A 311 -8.98 0.65 6.36
C ILE A 311 -8.42 1.29 5.09
N VAL A 312 -7.36 2.08 5.21
CA VAL A 312 -6.75 2.78 4.08
C VAL A 312 -5.24 2.73 4.20
N SER A 313 -4.56 2.35 3.12
CA SER A 313 -3.12 2.34 3.00
C SER A 313 -2.65 3.52 2.16
N TRP A 314 -2.03 4.49 2.81
CA TRP A 314 -1.54 5.75 2.24
C TRP A 314 -0.06 5.62 1.92
N ASP A 315 0.32 5.97 0.69
CA ASP A 315 1.72 6.20 0.35
C ASP A 315 2.00 7.69 0.47
N ILE A 316 2.78 8.06 1.49
CA ILE A 316 3.07 9.44 1.86
C ILE A 316 4.57 9.70 1.69
N THR A 317 4.92 10.84 1.12
CA THR A 317 6.29 11.36 1.11
C THR A 317 6.33 12.71 1.83
N LEU A 318 7.51 13.28 1.99
CA LEU A 318 7.71 14.62 2.55
C LEU A 318 8.34 15.51 1.50
N ASP A 319 7.87 16.75 1.34
CA ASP A 319 8.55 17.74 0.52
C ASP A 319 9.82 18.29 1.23
N GLU A 320 10.52 19.20 0.57
CA GLU A 320 11.74 19.84 1.10
C GLU A 320 11.49 20.67 2.39
N SER A 321 10.23 21.00 2.71
CA SER A 321 9.82 21.67 3.95
C SER A 321 9.31 20.70 5.02
N LEU A 322 9.49 19.39 4.81
CA LEU A 322 9.01 18.32 5.69
C LEU A 322 7.48 18.32 5.85
N GLU A 323 6.74 18.74 4.82
CA GLU A 323 5.28 18.64 4.77
C GLU A 323 4.84 17.33 4.10
N PRO A 324 3.87 16.60 4.69
CA PRO A 324 3.38 15.34 4.11
C PRO A 324 2.60 15.57 2.81
N LYS A 325 2.93 14.79 1.79
CA LYS A 325 2.24 14.76 0.49
C LYS A 325 1.78 13.36 0.16
N ILE A 326 0.52 13.24 -0.25
CA ILE A 326 -0.08 11.99 -0.72
C ILE A 326 0.45 11.68 -2.12
N VAL A 327 1.10 10.52 -2.25
CA VAL A 327 1.54 9.97 -3.54
C VAL A 327 0.42 9.12 -4.15
N GLU A 328 -0.18 8.24 -3.37
CA GLU A 328 -1.37 7.46 -3.72
C GLU A 328 -2.06 6.90 -2.46
N ILE A 329 -3.31 6.45 -2.64
CA ILE A 329 -4.06 5.72 -1.62
C ILE A 329 -4.48 4.36 -2.15
N ASN A 330 -4.52 3.37 -1.27
CA ASN A 330 -4.88 1.99 -1.58
C ASN A 330 -6.10 1.60 -0.75
N LEU A 331 -7.24 1.48 -1.42
CA LEU A 331 -8.53 1.13 -0.81
C LEU A 331 -8.88 -0.36 -0.97
N LYS A 332 -8.02 -1.09 -1.69
CA LYS A 332 -8.08 -2.52 -1.95
C LYS A 332 -6.66 -3.06 -2.09
N ASP A 333 -6.43 -4.27 -1.58
CA ASP A 333 -5.11 -4.88 -1.42
C ASP A 333 -4.14 -3.98 -0.63
N GLN A 334 -4.35 -3.89 0.69
CA GLN A 334 -3.50 -3.10 1.59
C GLN A 334 -2.01 -3.51 1.64
N ALA A 335 -1.61 -4.58 0.94
CA ALA A 335 -0.29 -5.19 1.02
C ALA A 335 0.08 -5.62 2.45
N VAL A 336 -0.76 -6.45 3.08
CA VAL A 336 -0.60 -6.89 4.48
C VAL A 336 0.68 -7.68 4.79
N ASN A 337 1.32 -8.25 3.77
CA ASN A 337 2.54 -9.04 3.97
C ASN A 337 3.73 -8.18 4.44
N PRO A 338 4.12 -7.09 3.73
CA PRO A 338 5.13 -6.16 4.21
C PRO A 338 4.95 -5.70 5.66
N HIS A 339 3.72 -5.30 6.04
CA HIS A 339 3.41 -4.93 7.43
C HIS A 339 3.77 -6.05 8.40
N GLN A 340 3.33 -7.28 8.11
CA GLN A 340 3.51 -8.39 9.04
C GLN A 340 4.91 -8.97 9.07
N VAL A 341 5.64 -8.90 7.95
CA VAL A 341 7.06 -9.21 7.92
C VAL A 341 7.85 -8.17 8.69
N ALA A 342 7.63 -6.88 8.44
CA ALA A 342 8.49 -5.85 9.02
C ALA A 342 8.15 -5.51 10.49
N ASN A 343 6.88 -5.53 10.88
CA ASN A 343 6.43 -5.00 12.16
C ASN A 343 5.89 -6.04 13.14
N GLY A 344 5.30 -7.15 12.67
CA GLY A 344 4.48 -8.04 13.51
C GLY A 344 2.99 -7.99 13.12
N ALA A 345 2.08 -8.47 13.94
CA ALA A 345 0.65 -8.52 13.59
C ALA A 345 0.11 -7.17 13.06
N LEU A 346 -0.66 -7.21 11.96
CA LEU A 346 -1.10 -6.00 11.24
C LEU A 346 -1.87 -5.02 12.14
N PHE A 347 -2.75 -5.53 12.99
CA PHE A 347 -3.62 -4.72 13.84
C PHE A 347 -3.04 -4.49 15.23
N GLY A 348 -2.02 -5.25 15.65
CA GLY A 348 -1.39 -5.13 16.96
C GLY A 348 -2.42 -5.08 18.10
N GLU A 349 -2.36 -4.02 18.91
CA GLU A 349 -3.27 -3.78 20.04
C GLU A 349 -4.74 -3.63 19.62
N TYR A 350 -5.01 -3.28 18.36
CA TYR A 350 -6.37 -3.09 17.83
C TYR A 350 -7.02 -4.38 17.33
N THR A 351 -6.36 -5.53 17.48
CA THR A 351 -6.85 -6.81 16.93
C THR A 351 -8.25 -7.15 17.43
N GLU A 352 -8.52 -7.05 18.74
CA GLU A 352 -9.84 -7.37 19.30
C GLU A 352 -10.92 -6.39 18.82
N GLU A 353 -10.64 -5.07 18.81
CA GLU A 353 -11.58 -4.05 18.30
C GLU A 353 -11.94 -4.29 16.82
N VAL A 354 -10.98 -4.72 16.00
CA VAL A 354 -11.25 -5.09 14.60
C VAL A 354 -12.15 -6.31 14.51
N LEU A 355 -11.89 -7.32 15.34
CA LEU A 355 -12.69 -8.55 15.35
C LEU A 355 -14.13 -8.28 15.81
N GLU A 356 -14.33 -7.40 16.79
CA GLU A 356 -15.66 -6.89 17.17
C GLU A 356 -16.35 -6.19 16.02
N LEU A 357 -15.67 -5.23 15.37
CA LEU A 357 -16.21 -4.50 14.22
C LEU A 357 -16.64 -5.43 13.08
N LEU A 358 -15.89 -6.50 12.82
CA LEU A 358 -16.25 -7.51 11.82
C LEU A 358 -17.52 -8.27 12.21
N ARG A 359 -17.64 -8.69 13.48
CA ARG A 359 -18.83 -9.39 14.01
C ARG A 359 -20.09 -8.52 13.90
N ASP A 360 -20.00 -7.25 14.30
CA ASP A 360 -21.12 -6.30 14.25
C ASP A 360 -21.64 -6.12 12.83
N ARG A 361 -20.74 -6.00 11.85
CA ARG A 361 -21.07 -5.86 10.42
C ARG A 361 -21.63 -7.12 9.79
N GLU A 362 -21.28 -8.29 10.30
CA GLU A 362 -21.90 -9.53 9.85
C GLU A 362 -23.33 -9.65 10.35
N ASN A 363 -23.56 -9.29 11.62
CA ASN A 363 -24.89 -9.30 12.21
C ASN A 363 -25.82 -8.30 11.53
N SER A 364 -25.33 -7.12 11.13
CA SER A 364 -26.12 -6.10 10.44
C SER A 364 -26.47 -6.45 8.97
N LYS A 365 -25.92 -7.52 8.42
CA LYS A 365 -26.20 -7.99 7.05
C LYS A 365 -27.19 -9.15 7.00
N ARG A 366 -27.50 -9.74 8.16
CA ARG A 366 -28.57 -10.72 8.35
C ARG A 366 -29.84 -10.00 8.72
#